data_AF-A0A380TEG3-F1
#
_entry.id   AF-A0A380TEG3-F1
#
_cell.length_a   1.000
_cell.length_b   1.000
_cell.length_c   1.000
_cell.angle_alpha   90.00
_cell.angle_beta   90.00
_cell.angle_gamma   90.00
#
_symmetry.space_group_name_H-M   'P 1'
#
loop_
_entity.id
_entity.type
_entity.pdbx_description
1 polymer ?
#
loop_
_entity_poly.entity_id
_entity_poly.type
_entity_poly.pdbx_seq_one_letter_code
_entity_poly.pdbx_strand_id
1 'polypeptide(L)'
;MAETAIPVDLLNPGQVFACLGFLEAAEILLGDAEGGFDWSDEANVKFRLRAAGDENPVAAVLAFLAAATVNSVAPLRSEHRTEKWTIPTALLREGEPFPFPDPSSPATLPARLSVGTCSLVLDHWGDATVRDNVKFWAGAAGYPGAALARDALALARAKSEGALNDPFAVSAPQSSSFRFEWRRDYIPIDAGFSPNEHGQITMMGYPLTEVLAAVGLGHARPQRLTKLEYRYGVASGGIADVWLDPMFLRAALGCSQLPFLQRTFRMQLGWPGQENQARCILNVIEEPNP
;
A
#
# COMPACT_ATOMS: atom_id res chain seq x y z
N MET A 1 -23.89 0.48 10.14
CA MET A 1 -22.63 0.70 9.43
C MET A 1 -22.01 1.95 9.99
N ALA A 2 -20.87 1.82 10.65
CA ALA A 2 -20.12 2.97 11.12
C ALA A 2 -19.40 3.65 9.95
N GLU A 3 -19.38 4.96 9.96
CA GLU A 3 -18.71 5.80 8.95
C GLU A 3 -17.53 6.54 9.59
N THR A 4 -16.48 6.74 8.81
CA THR A 4 -15.34 7.59 9.16
C THR A 4 -14.78 8.26 7.91
N ALA A 5 -14.04 9.35 8.11
CA ALA A 5 -13.34 10.03 7.02
C ALA A 5 -11.94 10.44 7.49
N ILE A 6 -10.94 10.23 6.63
CA ILE A 6 -9.55 10.58 6.88
C ILE A 6 -9.03 11.54 5.81
N PRO A 7 -8.13 12.49 6.14
CA PRO A 7 -7.53 13.37 5.16
C PRO A 7 -6.67 12.58 4.17
N VAL A 8 -6.63 13.02 2.91
CA VAL A 8 -5.82 12.38 1.87
C VAL A 8 -5.33 13.42 0.87
N ASP A 9 -4.06 13.30 0.49
CA ASP A 9 -3.47 14.02 -0.65
C ASP A 9 -3.58 13.16 -1.92
N LEU A 10 -4.39 13.59 -2.88
CA LEU A 10 -4.57 12.85 -4.14
C LEU A 10 -3.34 12.90 -5.04
N LEU A 11 -2.41 13.85 -4.83
CA LEU A 11 -1.12 13.90 -5.52
C LEU A 11 -0.06 12.99 -4.85
N ASN A 12 -0.41 12.37 -3.72
CA ASN A 12 0.39 11.34 -3.08
C ASN A 12 -0.20 9.95 -3.38
N PRO A 13 0.28 9.23 -4.41
CA PRO A 13 -0.25 7.93 -4.79
C PRO A 13 -0.10 6.89 -3.67
N GLY A 14 0.92 7.00 -2.80
CA GLY A 14 1.04 6.14 -1.63
C GLY A 14 -0.17 6.25 -0.70
N GLN A 15 -0.67 7.47 -0.47
CA GLN A 15 -1.89 7.67 0.33
C GLN A 15 -3.14 7.16 -0.40
N VAL A 16 -3.25 7.39 -1.72
CA VAL A 16 -4.37 6.85 -2.52
C VAL A 16 -4.40 5.33 -2.47
N PHE A 17 -3.26 4.66 -2.63
CA PHE A 17 -3.17 3.21 -2.50
C PHE A 17 -3.49 2.76 -1.08
N ALA A 18 -3.06 3.52 -0.07
CA ALA A 18 -3.36 3.22 1.33
C ALA A 18 -4.85 3.39 1.67
N CYS A 19 -5.59 4.32 1.04
CA CYS A 19 -7.04 4.40 1.15
C CYS A 19 -7.71 3.13 0.65
N LEU A 20 -7.27 2.59 -0.49
CA LEU A 20 -7.72 1.27 -0.94
C LEU A 20 -7.30 0.19 0.08
N GLY A 21 -6.09 0.25 0.64
CA GLY A 21 -5.65 -0.66 1.70
C GLY A 21 -6.57 -0.67 2.93
N PHE A 22 -7.03 0.50 3.37
CA PHE A 22 -8.03 0.60 4.43
C PHE A 22 -9.35 -0.06 4.05
N LEU A 23 -9.83 0.19 2.83
CA LEU A 23 -11.06 -0.41 2.32
C LEU A 23 -10.98 -1.94 2.26
N GLU A 24 -9.90 -2.48 1.67
CA GLU A 24 -9.67 -3.92 1.57
C GLU A 24 -9.54 -4.58 2.94
N ALA A 25 -8.84 -3.94 3.86
CA ALA A 25 -8.72 -4.44 5.22
C ALA A 25 -10.06 -4.39 5.98
N ALA A 26 -10.82 -3.30 5.84
CA ALA A 26 -12.15 -3.19 6.45
C ALA A 26 -13.13 -4.23 5.89
N GLU A 27 -13.09 -4.51 4.59
CA GLU A 27 -13.91 -5.57 3.96
C GLU A 27 -13.61 -6.94 4.59
N ILE A 28 -12.33 -7.26 4.79
CA ILE A 28 -11.92 -8.54 5.38
C ILE A 28 -12.28 -8.63 6.88
N LEU A 29 -12.16 -7.54 7.61
CA LEU A 29 -12.29 -7.52 9.07
C LEU A 29 -13.74 -7.35 9.54
N LEU A 30 -14.50 -6.52 8.84
CA LEU A 30 -15.84 -6.09 9.25
C LEU A 30 -16.92 -6.52 8.24
N GLY A 31 -16.58 -6.66 6.96
CA GLY A 31 -17.54 -6.96 5.89
C GLY A 31 -18.33 -5.75 5.41
N ASP A 32 -18.89 -5.86 4.20
CA ASP A 32 -19.68 -4.84 3.51
C ASP A 32 -19.00 -3.46 3.51
N ALA A 33 -17.69 -3.40 3.28
CA ALA A 33 -16.96 -2.14 3.29
C ALA A 33 -17.21 -1.36 1.99
N GLU A 34 -17.49 -0.07 2.12
CA GLU A 34 -17.67 0.84 1.00
C GLU A 34 -16.91 2.13 1.25
N GLY A 35 -16.47 2.80 0.20
CA GLY A 35 -15.74 4.04 0.35
C GLY A 35 -15.85 4.97 -0.84
N GLY A 36 -15.08 6.04 -0.79
CA GLY A 36 -14.99 6.99 -1.87
C GLY A 36 -14.19 8.21 -1.48
N PHE A 37 -13.65 8.88 -2.48
CA PHE A 37 -12.93 10.13 -2.26
C PHE A 37 -13.92 11.30 -2.27
N ASP A 38 -13.67 12.28 -1.41
CA ASP A 38 -14.43 13.51 -1.30
C ASP A 38 -13.47 14.68 -1.48
N TRP A 39 -13.56 15.31 -2.65
CA TRP A 39 -12.84 16.52 -3.00
C TRP A 39 -13.80 17.67 -3.28
N SER A 40 -15.00 17.64 -2.67
CA SER A 40 -15.95 18.77 -2.75
C SER A 40 -15.34 20.07 -2.17
N ASP A 41 -14.46 19.93 -1.19
CA ASP A 41 -13.57 20.97 -0.67
C ASP A 41 -12.12 20.63 -1.05
N GLU A 42 -11.56 21.33 -2.04
CA GLU A 42 -10.18 21.11 -2.50
C GLU A 42 -9.13 21.35 -1.41
N ALA A 43 -9.43 22.16 -0.39
CA ALA A 43 -8.53 22.41 0.74
C ALA A 43 -8.57 21.30 1.80
N ASN A 44 -9.56 20.40 1.73
CA ASN A 44 -9.83 19.39 2.74
C ASN A 44 -10.31 18.08 2.11
N VAL A 45 -9.51 17.57 1.18
CA VAL A 45 -9.81 16.30 0.52
C VAL A 45 -9.77 15.15 1.52
N LYS A 46 -10.79 14.30 1.48
CA LYS A 46 -10.94 13.15 2.39
C LYS A 46 -11.17 11.86 1.64
N PHE A 47 -10.82 10.76 2.27
CA PHE A 47 -11.33 9.44 1.95
C PHE A 47 -12.38 9.06 2.98
N ARG A 48 -13.61 8.80 2.52
CA ARG A 48 -14.71 8.30 3.34
C ARG A 48 -14.72 6.78 3.28
N LEU A 49 -14.96 6.15 4.42
CA LEU A 49 -15.03 4.69 4.58
C LEU A 49 -16.16 4.33 5.54
N ARG A 50 -16.95 3.33 5.17
CA ARG A 50 -17.91 2.68 6.06
C ARG A 50 -17.81 1.17 5.93
N ALA A 51 -18.26 0.44 6.95
CA ALA A 51 -18.33 -1.02 6.94
C ALA A 51 -19.47 -1.51 7.85
N ALA A 52 -19.76 -2.82 7.83
CA ALA A 52 -20.78 -3.42 8.67
C ALA A 52 -20.48 -3.24 10.18
N GLY A 53 -21.55 -3.27 10.99
CA GLY A 53 -21.48 -3.06 12.43
C GLY A 53 -21.39 -1.59 12.86
N ASP A 54 -20.98 -1.40 14.12
CA ASP A 54 -20.90 -0.11 14.83
C ASP A 54 -19.45 0.34 15.13
N GLU A 55 -18.46 -0.52 14.84
CA GLU A 55 -17.06 -0.21 15.04
C GLU A 55 -16.52 0.71 13.95
N ASN A 56 -15.77 1.76 14.32
CA ASN A 56 -15.12 2.64 13.34
C ASN A 56 -14.14 1.83 12.46
N PRO A 57 -14.31 1.81 11.13
CA PRO A 57 -13.54 0.91 10.27
C PRO A 57 -12.05 1.26 10.22
N VAL A 58 -11.67 2.53 10.36
CA VAL A 58 -10.25 2.92 10.47
C VAL A 58 -9.67 2.43 11.80
N ALA A 59 -10.41 2.55 12.90
CA ALA A 59 -9.97 2.05 14.20
C ALA A 59 -9.75 0.53 14.18
N ALA A 60 -10.69 -0.23 13.59
CA ALA A 60 -10.59 -1.68 13.47
C ALA A 60 -9.33 -2.11 12.69
N VAL A 61 -9.07 -1.46 11.55
CA VAL A 61 -7.88 -1.73 10.74
C VAL A 61 -6.59 -1.38 11.50
N LEU A 62 -6.54 -0.23 12.16
CA LEU A 62 -5.38 0.17 12.96
C LEU A 62 -5.13 -0.79 14.13
N ALA A 63 -6.19 -1.25 14.80
CA ALA A 63 -6.10 -2.24 15.87
C ALA A 63 -5.58 -3.58 15.34
N PHE A 64 -6.06 -4.04 14.18
CA PHE A 64 -5.54 -5.23 13.52
C PHE A 64 -4.04 -5.10 13.22
N LEU A 65 -3.60 -4.01 12.57
CA LEU A 65 -2.19 -3.79 12.25
C LEU A 65 -1.32 -3.73 13.53
N ALA A 66 -1.83 -3.09 14.59
CA ALA A 66 -1.15 -3.04 15.87
C ALA A 66 -0.97 -4.43 16.50
N ALA A 67 -1.91 -5.37 16.32
CA ALA A 67 -1.83 -6.72 16.84
C ALA A 67 -1.17 -7.75 15.89
N ALA A 68 -1.05 -7.44 14.60
CA ALA A 68 -0.72 -8.44 13.57
C ALA A 68 0.69 -9.03 13.66
N THR A 69 0.80 -10.35 13.67
CA THR A 69 2.08 -11.02 13.40
C THR A 69 2.38 -11.03 11.91
N VAL A 70 3.65 -11.09 11.51
CA VAL A 70 4.07 -11.14 10.10
C VAL A 70 4.80 -12.45 9.83
N ASN A 71 4.35 -13.16 8.79
CA ASN A 71 5.01 -14.35 8.27
C ASN A 71 5.26 -14.21 6.77
N SER A 72 6.30 -14.83 6.25
CA SER A 72 6.35 -15.14 4.82
C SER A 72 5.45 -16.33 4.51
N VAL A 73 4.89 -16.39 3.31
CA VAL A 73 4.09 -17.53 2.85
C VAL A 73 4.79 -18.19 1.68
N ALA A 74 4.93 -19.51 1.70
CA ALA A 74 5.51 -20.27 0.60
C ALA A 74 4.63 -21.47 0.22
N PRO A 75 4.70 -21.95 -1.04
CA PRO A 75 4.07 -23.20 -1.44
C PRO A 75 4.52 -24.37 -0.56
N LEU A 76 3.66 -25.39 -0.38
CA LEU A 76 3.93 -26.56 0.46
C LEU A 76 5.31 -27.20 0.22
N ARG A 77 5.76 -27.25 -1.04
CA ARG A 77 7.02 -27.89 -1.47
C ARG A 77 8.18 -26.91 -1.69
N SER A 78 7.99 -25.63 -1.36
CA SER A 78 9.03 -24.63 -1.55
C SER A 78 10.16 -24.81 -0.55
N GLU A 79 11.39 -24.68 -1.03
CA GLU A 79 12.61 -24.65 -0.21
C GLU A 79 12.90 -23.25 0.34
N HIS A 80 12.15 -22.23 -0.10
CA HIS A 80 12.40 -20.84 0.28
C HIS A 80 12.03 -20.54 1.73
N ARG A 81 12.94 -19.86 2.42
CA ARG A 81 12.93 -19.63 3.86
C ARG A 81 13.43 -18.22 4.17
N THR A 82 12.70 -17.47 5.00
CA THR A 82 13.02 -16.08 5.38
C THR A 82 13.51 -15.93 6.82
N GLU A 83 13.81 -17.04 7.50
CA GLU A 83 14.28 -17.09 8.88
C GLU A 83 15.62 -16.36 9.06
N LYS A 84 16.43 -16.26 8.00
CA LYS A 84 17.64 -15.41 7.97
C LYS A 84 17.34 -13.95 8.37
N TRP A 85 16.15 -13.46 8.07
CA TRP A 85 15.70 -12.11 8.44
C TRP A 85 14.82 -12.10 9.69
N THR A 86 14.78 -13.18 10.46
CA THR A 86 13.90 -13.33 11.65
C THR A 86 12.41 -13.17 11.28
N ILE A 87 12.02 -13.72 10.12
CA ILE A 87 10.64 -13.83 9.69
C ILE A 87 10.33 -15.32 9.55
N PRO A 88 9.32 -15.86 10.25
CA PRO A 88 8.91 -17.24 10.05
C PRO A 88 8.30 -17.43 8.66
N THR A 89 8.56 -18.58 8.04
CA THR A 89 7.91 -18.98 6.79
C THR A 89 6.79 -19.97 7.05
N ALA A 90 5.56 -19.58 6.75
CA ALA A 90 4.39 -20.45 6.77
C ALA A 90 4.25 -21.17 5.42
N LEU A 91 4.25 -22.50 5.45
CA LEU A 91 3.94 -23.31 4.27
C LEU A 91 2.43 -23.41 4.08
N LEU A 92 1.98 -23.18 2.86
CA LEU A 92 0.60 -23.44 2.45
C LEU A 92 0.28 -24.93 2.55
N ARG A 93 -0.99 -25.26 2.79
CA ARG A 93 -1.47 -26.64 2.75
C ARG A 93 -1.62 -27.13 1.31
N GLU A 94 -1.75 -28.44 1.15
CA GLU A 94 -2.05 -29.02 -0.17
C GLU A 94 -3.38 -28.48 -0.70
N GLY A 95 -3.37 -28.00 -1.95
CA GLY A 95 -4.53 -27.41 -2.61
C GLY A 95 -4.83 -25.94 -2.26
N GLU A 96 -4.12 -25.33 -1.31
CA GLU A 96 -4.26 -23.90 -1.06
C GLU A 96 -3.66 -23.09 -2.23
N PRO A 97 -4.37 -22.06 -2.74
CA PRO A 97 -3.88 -21.25 -3.85
C PRO A 97 -2.66 -20.43 -3.42
N PHE A 98 -1.66 -20.38 -4.29
CA PHE A 98 -0.52 -19.48 -4.17
C PHE A 98 -0.61 -18.45 -5.31
N PRO A 99 -0.39 -17.15 -5.04
CA PRO A 99 -0.78 -16.07 -5.96
C PRO A 99 0.04 -16.04 -7.27
N PHE A 100 1.18 -16.72 -7.33
CA PHE A 100 2.08 -16.77 -8.48
C PHE A 100 2.98 -18.01 -8.42
N PRO A 101 3.75 -18.38 -9.45
CA PRO A 101 4.69 -19.51 -9.38
C PRO A 101 5.70 -19.37 -8.23
N ASP A 102 6.19 -20.48 -7.67
CA ASP A 102 7.24 -20.46 -6.62
C ASP A 102 8.42 -19.59 -7.10
N PRO A 103 8.73 -18.47 -6.41
CA PRO A 103 9.73 -17.53 -6.90
C PRO A 103 11.12 -18.16 -6.89
N SER A 104 12.10 -17.57 -7.58
CA SER A 104 13.50 -18.03 -7.52
C SER A 104 14.27 -17.54 -6.28
N SER A 105 13.64 -16.74 -5.43
CA SER A 105 14.25 -16.10 -4.27
C SER A 105 13.27 -16.01 -3.10
N PRO A 106 13.71 -16.31 -1.87
CA PRO A 106 12.87 -16.17 -0.68
C PRO A 106 12.43 -14.72 -0.42
N ALA A 107 13.16 -13.73 -0.97
CA ALA A 107 12.83 -12.32 -0.81
C ALA A 107 11.53 -11.92 -1.54
N THR A 108 11.09 -12.72 -2.50
CA THR A 108 9.87 -12.48 -3.29
C THR A 108 8.63 -13.13 -2.67
N LEU A 109 8.79 -13.97 -1.64
CA LEU A 109 7.64 -14.61 -0.99
C LEU A 109 6.64 -13.56 -0.47
N PRO A 110 5.32 -13.80 -0.61
CA PRO A 110 4.29 -12.97 -0.01
C PRO A 110 4.48 -12.77 1.49
N ALA A 111 4.04 -11.63 1.99
CA ALA A 111 3.89 -11.40 3.42
C ALA A 111 2.44 -11.64 3.83
N ARG A 112 2.22 -12.30 4.98
CA ARG A 112 0.91 -12.45 5.60
C ARG A 112 0.92 -11.79 6.97
N LEU A 113 0.02 -10.84 7.17
CA LEU A 113 -0.31 -10.24 8.46
C LEU A 113 -1.44 -11.06 9.08
N SER A 114 -1.34 -11.42 10.36
CA SER A 114 -2.38 -12.26 11.00
C SER A 114 -2.66 -11.89 12.45
N VAL A 115 -3.95 -11.88 12.79
CA VAL A 115 -4.49 -11.77 14.15
C VAL A 115 -5.60 -12.82 14.28
N GLY A 116 -5.39 -13.84 15.12
CA GLY A 116 -6.34 -14.95 15.24
C GLY A 116 -6.58 -15.63 13.88
N THR A 117 -7.84 -15.66 13.44
CA THR A 117 -8.26 -16.25 12.16
C THR A 117 -8.25 -15.25 11.00
N CYS A 118 -8.10 -13.95 11.27
CA CYS A 118 -8.10 -12.91 10.25
C CYS A 118 -6.69 -12.72 9.69
N SER A 119 -6.58 -12.55 8.36
CA SER A 119 -5.30 -12.30 7.71
C SER A 119 -5.39 -11.38 6.50
N LEU A 120 -4.37 -10.54 6.34
CA LEU A 120 -4.14 -9.75 5.12
C LEU A 120 -2.89 -10.27 4.43
N VAL A 121 -2.91 -10.36 3.10
CA VAL A 121 -1.78 -10.83 2.29
C VAL A 121 -1.23 -9.66 1.47
N LEU A 122 0.08 -9.49 1.47
CA LEU A 122 0.81 -8.55 0.62
C LEU A 122 1.61 -9.39 -0.37
N ASP A 123 1.19 -9.37 -1.62
CA ASP A 123 1.74 -10.22 -2.68
C ASP A 123 1.85 -9.50 -4.03
N HIS A 124 1.44 -8.21 -4.10
CA HIS A 124 1.26 -7.48 -5.35
C HIS A 124 2.52 -7.48 -6.24
N TRP A 125 3.71 -7.57 -5.63
CA TRP A 125 5.01 -7.57 -6.31
C TRP A 125 5.31 -8.87 -7.06
N GLY A 126 4.66 -9.97 -6.69
CA GLY A 126 4.80 -11.25 -7.39
C GLY A 126 3.67 -11.54 -8.36
N ASP A 127 2.70 -10.63 -8.50
CA ASP A 127 1.58 -10.75 -9.45
C ASP A 127 2.10 -11.09 -10.86
N ALA A 128 1.68 -12.26 -11.34
CA ALA A 128 2.03 -12.82 -12.64
C ALA A 128 0.84 -12.79 -13.63
N THR A 129 -0.20 -12.02 -13.33
CA THR A 129 -1.32 -11.76 -14.24
C THR A 129 -0.91 -10.75 -15.33
N VAL A 130 -1.89 -10.30 -16.12
CA VAL A 130 -1.69 -9.24 -17.14
C VAL A 130 -1.41 -7.86 -16.53
N ARG A 131 -1.66 -7.68 -15.23
CA ARG A 131 -1.43 -6.42 -14.53
C ARG A 131 0.06 -6.26 -14.27
N ASP A 132 0.60 -5.05 -14.48
CA ASP A 132 1.96 -4.76 -14.05
C ASP A 132 2.06 -4.88 -12.53
N ASN A 133 3.11 -5.53 -12.02
CA ASN A 133 3.26 -5.70 -10.58
C ASN A 133 3.55 -4.39 -9.82
N VAL A 134 3.91 -3.32 -10.53
CA VAL A 134 4.26 -1.99 -10.00
C VAL A 134 5.25 -2.12 -8.85
N LYS A 135 6.31 -2.92 -9.08
CA LYS A 135 7.30 -3.21 -8.05
C LYS A 135 8.16 -1.99 -7.75
N PHE A 136 7.97 -1.41 -6.56
CA PHE A 136 8.82 -0.35 -6.01
C PHE A 136 10.08 -0.93 -5.34
N TRP A 137 9.99 -1.50 -4.14
CA TRP A 137 11.18 -2.05 -3.44
C TRP A 137 11.02 -3.49 -2.88
N ALA A 138 9.82 -4.07 -2.86
CA ALA A 138 9.60 -5.38 -2.20
C ALA A 138 10.52 -6.49 -2.75
N GLY A 139 11.35 -7.10 -1.91
CA GLY A 139 12.30 -8.14 -2.32
C GLY A 139 13.54 -7.63 -3.06
N ALA A 140 13.75 -6.31 -3.17
CA ALA A 140 14.95 -5.73 -3.77
C ALA A 140 16.19 -5.92 -2.86
N ALA A 141 17.36 -6.09 -3.47
CA ALA A 141 18.62 -6.37 -2.78
C ALA A 141 18.58 -7.58 -1.80
N GLY A 142 17.61 -8.49 -1.99
CA GLY A 142 17.42 -9.66 -1.15
C GLY A 142 16.70 -9.41 0.17
N TYR A 143 16.21 -8.18 0.46
CA TYR A 143 15.42 -7.92 1.68
C TYR A 143 13.94 -8.26 1.45
N PRO A 144 13.36 -9.25 2.15
CA PRO A 144 12.01 -9.73 1.86
C PRO A 144 10.92 -8.69 2.11
N GLY A 145 9.85 -8.73 1.30
CA GLY A 145 8.65 -7.90 1.53
C GLY A 145 8.04 -8.09 2.93
N ALA A 146 8.10 -9.31 3.47
CA ALA A 146 7.66 -9.59 4.84
C ALA A 146 8.52 -8.91 5.91
N ALA A 147 9.82 -8.72 5.66
CA ALA A 147 10.68 -7.98 6.56
C ALA A 147 10.34 -6.47 6.55
N LEU A 148 10.07 -5.91 5.38
CA LEU A 148 9.57 -4.53 5.23
C LEU A 148 8.24 -4.32 6.00
N ALA A 149 7.30 -5.26 5.86
CA ALA A 149 6.03 -5.20 6.58
C ALA A 149 6.23 -5.26 8.10
N ARG A 150 7.06 -6.18 8.60
CA ARG A 150 7.39 -6.26 10.03
C ARG A 150 7.97 -4.95 10.54
N ASP A 151 8.96 -4.40 9.85
CA ASP A 151 9.67 -3.19 10.27
C ASP A 151 8.69 -2.00 10.35
N ALA A 152 7.85 -1.83 9.33
CA ALA A 152 6.84 -0.77 9.31
C ALA A 152 5.80 -0.95 10.42
N LEU A 153 5.30 -2.17 10.67
CA LEU A 153 4.35 -2.41 11.77
C LEU A 153 4.96 -2.13 13.14
N ALA A 154 6.25 -2.44 13.35
CA ALA A 154 6.94 -2.13 14.60
C ALA A 154 6.96 -0.62 14.86
N LEU A 155 7.20 0.19 13.82
CA LEU A 155 7.17 1.65 13.91
C LEU A 155 5.75 2.19 14.14
N ALA A 156 4.75 1.65 13.42
CA ALA A 156 3.36 2.07 13.54
C ALA A 156 2.79 1.82 14.95
N ARG A 157 3.11 0.68 15.57
CA ARG A 157 2.67 0.34 16.94
C ARG A 157 3.06 1.39 17.97
N ALA A 158 4.29 1.89 17.87
CA ALA A 158 4.83 2.88 18.79
C ALA A 158 4.16 4.27 18.66
N LYS A 159 3.31 4.47 17.63
CA LYS A 159 2.68 5.75 17.28
C LYS A 159 1.16 5.63 17.05
N SER A 160 0.55 4.59 17.63
CA SER A 160 -0.89 4.31 17.46
C SER A 160 -1.79 5.40 18.07
N GLU A 161 -1.34 6.07 19.13
CA GLU A 161 -2.00 7.24 19.72
C GLU A 161 -1.93 8.44 18.76
N GLY A 162 -3.02 8.71 18.03
CA GLY A 162 -3.14 9.83 17.08
C GLY A 162 -3.40 9.43 15.64
N ALA A 163 -3.20 8.16 15.28
CA ALA A 163 -3.39 7.66 13.92
C ALA A 163 -4.85 7.63 13.44
N LEU A 164 -5.83 7.68 14.36
CA LEU A 164 -7.24 7.51 14.02
C LEU A 164 -7.77 8.61 13.08
N ASN A 165 -7.39 9.86 13.34
CA ASN A 165 -7.92 11.02 12.61
C ASN A 165 -7.09 11.35 11.36
N ASP A 166 -5.78 11.07 11.41
CA ASP A 166 -4.85 11.30 10.31
C ASP A 166 -3.77 10.19 10.29
N PRO A 167 -4.11 9.01 9.76
CA PRO A 167 -3.16 7.89 9.72
C PRO A 167 -1.97 8.17 8.80
N PHE A 168 -2.11 9.07 7.83
CA PHE A 168 -1.07 9.40 6.86
C PHE A 168 -0.09 10.46 7.36
N ALA A 169 -0.38 11.14 8.48
CA ALA A 169 0.58 12.00 9.18
C ALA A 169 1.51 11.23 10.13
N VAL A 170 1.23 9.94 10.42
CA VAL A 170 2.07 9.14 11.32
C VAL A 170 3.44 8.89 10.70
N SER A 171 4.45 9.59 11.21
CA SER A 171 5.84 9.48 10.76
C SER A 171 6.75 8.88 11.83
N ALA A 172 7.79 8.19 11.37
CA ALA A 172 8.82 7.62 12.23
C ALA A 172 10.17 7.54 11.51
N PRO A 173 11.31 7.56 12.24
CA PRO A 173 12.60 7.19 11.67
C PRO A 173 12.53 5.80 11.03
N GLN A 174 12.73 5.73 9.71
CA GLN A 174 12.48 4.51 8.93
C GLN A 174 13.58 4.23 7.91
N SER A 175 14.40 3.22 8.21
CA SER A 175 15.53 2.81 7.38
C SER A 175 15.13 1.96 6.16
N SER A 176 14.07 1.15 6.28
CA SER A 176 13.56 0.27 5.21
C SER A 176 12.11 0.61 4.87
N SER A 177 11.74 0.63 3.59
CA SER A 177 10.35 0.87 3.17
C SER A 177 10.00 0.24 1.82
N PHE A 178 8.72 0.19 1.48
CA PHE A 178 8.27 -0.27 0.17
C PHE A 178 8.45 0.78 -0.93
N ARG A 179 8.64 2.06 -0.54
CA ARG A 179 8.78 3.24 -1.40
C ARG A 179 7.49 3.68 -2.08
N PHE A 180 6.36 3.45 -1.41
CA PHE A 180 5.08 4.06 -1.82
C PHE A 180 4.95 5.50 -1.37
N GLU A 181 5.67 5.89 -0.31
CA GLU A 181 5.59 7.22 0.26
C GLU A 181 6.76 8.09 -0.20
N TRP A 182 6.47 8.98 -1.15
CA TRP A 182 7.46 9.88 -1.72
C TRP A 182 7.98 10.95 -0.76
N ARG A 183 7.24 11.33 0.30
CA ARG A 183 7.73 12.27 1.33
C ARG A 183 8.95 11.73 2.08
N ARG A 184 9.14 10.41 2.09
CA ARG A 184 10.33 9.74 2.61
C ARG A 184 11.47 9.74 1.61
N ASP A 185 11.15 9.52 0.33
CA ASP A 185 12.15 9.21 -0.66
C ASP A 185 13.01 10.44 -0.97
N TYR A 186 14.32 10.20 -1.04
CA TYR A 186 15.26 11.16 -1.58
C TYR A 186 15.25 10.97 -3.09
N ILE A 187 14.66 11.91 -3.81
CA ILE A 187 15.02 12.13 -5.20
C ILE A 187 16.38 12.82 -5.12
N PRO A 188 17.46 12.28 -5.71
CA PRO A 188 18.70 13.03 -5.82
C PRO A 188 18.35 14.39 -6.42
N ILE A 189 18.65 15.49 -5.73
CA ILE A 189 18.44 16.85 -6.25
C ILE A 189 19.52 17.12 -7.33
N ASP A 190 19.64 16.21 -8.30
CA ASP A 190 20.64 16.15 -9.36
C ASP A 190 22.12 16.27 -8.93
N ALA A 191 22.45 16.10 -7.65
CA ALA A 191 23.83 16.24 -7.15
C ALA A 191 24.14 15.34 -5.95
N GLY A 192 24.50 14.07 -6.20
CA GLY A 192 25.34 13.26 -5.30
C GLY A 192 24.85 13.04 -3.86
N PHE A 193 23.58 13.30 -3.55
CA PHE A 193 23.08 13.18 -2.18
C PHE A 193 22.68 11.73 -1.87
N SER A 194 23.51 11.07 -1.06
CA SER A 194 23.25 9.73 -0.53
C SER A 194 23.08 9.82 0.99
N PRO A 195 21.90 9.54 1.56
CA PRO A 195 21.73 9.52 3.01
C PRO A 195 22.75 8.62 3.73
N ASN A 196 23.21 7.55 3.07
CA ASN A 196 24.22 6.64 3.61
C ASN A 196 25.59 7.32 3.80
N GLU A 197 25.89 8.37 3.04
CA GLU A 197 27.13 9.15 3.16
C GLU A 197 27.00 10.30 4.18
N HIS A 198 25.79 10.52 4.71
CA HIS A 198 25.45 11.59 5.63
C HIS A 198 24.84 11.04 6.93
N GLY A 199 25.67 10.40 7.76
CA GLY A 199 25.24 9.68 8.98
C GLY A 199 24.56 10.53 10.08
N GLN A 200 24.36 11.83 9.87
CA GLN A 200 23.60 12.72 10.76
C GLN A 200 22.15 12.94 10.28
N ILE A 201 21.80 12.46 9.09
CA ILE A 201 20.47 12.63 8.50
C ILE A 201 19.65 11.39 8.78
N THR A 202 18.51 11.58 9.46
CA THR A 202 17.56 10.51 9.73
C THR A 202 16.40 10.60 8.73
N MET A 203 16.22 9.54 7.93
CA MET A 203 15.09 9.46 7.02
C MET A 203 13.79 9.22 7.79
N MET A 204 12.81 10.10 7.60
CA MET A 204 11.47 9.96 8.16
C MET A 204 10.57 9.26 7.15
N GLY A 205 9.98 8.13 7.54
CA GLY A 205 9.00 7.40 6.75
C GLY A 205 7.62 7.44 7.36
N TYR A 206 6.64 6.93 6.61
CA TYR A 206 5.23 6.89 7.01
C TYR A 206 4.75 5.43 6.98
N PRO A 207 4.99 4.68 8.07
CA PRO A 207 4.86 3.22 8.05
C PRO A 207 3.44 2.73 7.75
N LEU A 208 2.41 3.46 8.20
CA LEU A 208 1.02 3.11 7.92
C LEU A 208 0.71 3.23 6.44
N THR A 209 1.11 4.34 5.80
CA THR A 209 0.96 4.52 4.34
C THR A 209 1.64 3.39 3.58
N GLU A 210 2.88 3.03 3.95
CA GLU A 210 3.65 1.99 3.25
C GLU A 210 2.98 0.60 3.33
N VAL A 211 2.51 0.19 4.51
CA VAL A 211 1.86 -1.11 4.69
C VAL A 211 0.49 -1.14 4.00
N LEU A 212 -0.33 -0.11 4.21
CA LEU A 212 -1.67 -0.05 3.63
C LEU A 212 -1.63 0.11 2.11
N ALA A 213 -0.67 0.86 1.55
CA ALA A 213 -0.48 0.91 0.11
C ALA A 213 -0.17 -0.47 -0.47
N ALA A 214 0.67 -1.26 0.20
CA ALA A 214 0.96 -2.63 -0.21
C ALA A 214 -0.28 -3.55 -0.19
N VAL A 215 -1.18 -3.35 0.77
CA VAL A 215 -2.50 -4.03 0.85
C VAL A 215 -3.43 -3.56 -0.27
N GLY A 216 -3.55 -2.25 -0.49
CA GLY A 216 -4.44 -1.68 -1.51
C GLY A 216 -4.06 -2.06 -2.93
N LEU A 217 -2.77 -2.29 -3.17
CA LEU A 217 -2.29 -2.87 -4.42
C LEU A 217 -2.49 -4.38 -4.52
N GLY A 218 -3.12 -5.08 -3.57
CA GLY A 218 -3.41 -6.52 -3.72
C GLY A 218 -4.36 -6.81 -4.88
N HIS A 219 -5.45 -6.03 -4.97
CA HIS A 219 -6.55 -6.30 -5.90
C HIS A 219 -6.67 -5.32 -7.08
N ALA A 220 -5.90 -4.24 -7.10
CA ALA A 220 -5.89 -3.26 -8.18
C ALA A 220 -4.47 -2.81 -8.53
N ARG A 221 -4.31 -2.20 -9.72
CA ARG A 221 -3.06 -1.54 -10.13
C ARG A 221 -3.34 -0.23 -10.85
N PRO A 222 -2.46 0.77 -10.72
CA PRO A 222 -2.46 1.88 -11.66
C PRO A 222 -2.22 1.39 -13.09
N GLN A 223 -2.79 2.08 -14.08
CA GLN A 223 -2.56 1.83 -15.48
C GLN A 223 -1.10 2.12 -15.85
N ARG A 224 -0.39 1.14 -16.39
CA ARG A 224 0.96 1.34 -16.91
C ARG A 224 0.92 2.08 -18.25
N LEU A 225 1.62 3.19 -18.37
CA LEU A 225 1.81 3.92 -19.63
C LEU A 225 3.14 3.54 -20.28
N THR A 226 4.22 3.62 -19.49
CA THR A 226 5.57 3.20 -19.90
C THR A 226 6.24 2.40 -18.77
N LYS A 227 7.55 2.13 -18.85
CA LYS A 227 8.29 1.44 -17.78
C LYS A 227 8.35 2.24 -16.47
N LEU A 228 8.33 3.57 -16.58
CA LEU A 228 8.50 4.51 -15.48
C LEU A 228 7.37 5.52 -15.38
N GLU A 229 6.30 5.33 -16.13
CA GLU A 229 5.12 6.21 -16.08
C GLU A 229 3.86 5.38 -15.92
N TYR A 230 3.06 5.81 -14.96
CA TYR A 230 1.80 5.18 -14.59
C TYR A 230 0.73 6.25 -14.51
N ARG A 231 -0.52 5.83 -14.65
CA ARG A 231 -1.69 6.63 -14.39
C ARG A 231 -2.54 5.95 -13.32
N TYR A 232 -3.09 6.70 -12.39
CA TYR A 232 -4.08 6.19 -11.47
C TYR A 232 -5.31 7.09 -11.46
N GLY A 233 -6.47 6.50 -11.23
CA GLY A 233 -7.71 7.22 -11.06
C GLY A 233 -8.25 7.10 -9.65
N VAL A 234 -9.06 8.08 -9.27
CA VAL A 234 -9.86 8.07 -8.04
C VAL A 234 -11.31 8.33 -8.42
N ALA A 235 -12.25 7.68 -7.73
CA ALA A 235 -13.67 7.86 -7.93
C ALA A 235 -14.29 8.56 -6.72
N SER A 236 -15.17 9.52 -6.97
CA SER A 236 -15.82 10.25 -5.90
C SER A 236 -16.94 9.42 -5.30
N GLY A 237 -16.94 9.32 -3.97
CA GLY A 237 -18.13 8.96 -3.20
C GLY A 237 -18.76 10.17 -2.52
N GLY A 238 -17.98 11.21 -2.21
CA GLY A 238 -18.44 12.38 -1.46
C GLY A 238 -19.35 13.33 -2.22
N ILE A 239 -19.06 13.62 -3.50
CA ILE A 239 -19.74 14.69 -4.24
C ILE A 239 -21.19 14.33 -4.62
N ALA A 240 -21.54 13.05 -4.57
CA ALA A 240 -22.90 12.55 -4.85
C ALA A 240 -23.52 11.79 -3.66
N ASP A 241 -22.86 11.78 -2.50
CA ASP A 241 -23.20 10.92 -1.35
C ASP A 241 -23.40 9.44 -1.74
N VAL A 242 -22.56 8.97 -2.68
CA VAL A 242 -22.57 7.61 -3.19
C VAL A 242 -21.49 6.82 -2.48
N TRP A 243 -21.85 5.64 -2.00
CA TRP A 243 -20.91 4.68 -1.43
C TRP A 243 -20.53 3.66 -2.48
N LEU A 244 -19.23 3.51 -2.71
CA LEU A 244 -18.72 2.64 -3.76
C LEU A 244 -18.16 1.36 -3.15
N ASP A 245 -18.64 0.23 -3.66
CA ASP A 245 -18.06 -1.09 -3.44
C ASP A 245 -16.56 -1.11 -3.83
N PRO A 246 -15.71 -1.93 -3.18
CA PRO A 246 -14.30 -2.05 -3.51
C PRO A 246 -14.04 -2.27 -5.00
N MET A 247 -14.91 -3.00 -5.72
CA MET A 247 -14.75 -3.22 -7.15
C MET A 247 -14.67 -1.93 -7.97
N PHE A 248 -15.42 -0.89 -7.62
CA PHE A 248 -15.43 0.37 -8.35
C PHE A 248 -14.18 1.18 -8.06
N LEU A 249 -13.70 1.19 -6.81
CA LEU A 249 -12.47 1.88 -6.44
C LEU A 249 -11.24 1.17 -7.02
N ARG A 250 -11.24 -0.16 -7.09
CA ARG A 250 -10.24 -0.96 -7.82
C ARG A 250 -10.21 -0.61 -9.31
N ALA A 251 -11.38 -0.53 -9.95
CA ALA A 251 -11.50 -0.18 -11.36
C ALA A 251 -11.07 1.27 -11.63
N ALA A 252 -11.41 2.20 -10.73
CA ALA A 252 -10.99 3.59 -10.79
C ALA A 252 -9.46 3.71 -10.71
N LEU A 253 -8.80 2.95 -9.81
CA LEU A 253 -7.35 2.94 -9.72
C LEU A 253 -6.69 2.59 -11.06
N GLY A 254 -7.25 1.60 -11.76
CA GLY A 254 -6.82 1.20 -13.11
C GLY A 254 -7.28 2.11 -14.25
N CYS A 255 -7.86 3.28 -13.94
CA CYS A 255 -8.37 4.26 -14.91
C CYS A 255 -9.46 3.71 -15.84
N SER A 256 -10.25 2.74 -15.37
CA SER A 256 -11.45 2.31 -16.11
C SER A 256 -12.47 3.46 -16.16
N GLN A 257 -13.18 3.60 -17.28
CA GLN A 257 -14.28 4.54 -17.40
C GLN A 257 -15.45 4.07 -16.53
N LEU A 258 -15.84 4.88 -15.55
CA LEU A 258 -16.95 4.61 -14.65
C LEU A 258 -18.04 5.68 -14.81
N PRO A 259 -19.30 5.38 -14.46
CA PRO A 259 -20.37 6.36 -14.46
C PRO A 259 -20.32 7.33 -13.27
N PHE A 260 -19.21 7.36 -12.53
CA PHE A 260 -18.99 8.21 -11.36
C PHE A 260 -18.05 9.36 -11.71
N LEU A 261 -18.07 10.42 -10.92
CA LEU A 261 -17.08 11.48 -11.06
C LEU A 261 -15.69 10.90 -10.75
N GLN A 262 -14.76 11.06 -11.68
CA GLN A 262 -13.39 10.59 -11.55
C GLN A 262 -12.40 11.73 -11.74
N ARG A 263 -11.24 11.59 -11.11
CA ARG A 263 -10.03 12.38 -11.40
C ARG A 263 -8.91 11.40 -11.73
N THR A 264 -8.01 11.81 -12.62
CA THR A 264 -6.89 10.98 -13.07
C THR A 264 -5.57 11.69 -12.87
N PHE A 265 -4.56 10.94 -12.48
CA PHE A 265 -3.25 11.47 -12.14
C PHE A 265 -2.17 10.67 -12.87
N ARG A 266 -1.17 11.36 -13.38
CA ARG A 266 0.02 10.76 -13.97
C ARG A 266 1.14 10.77 -12.95
N MET A 267 1.65 9.58 -12.64
CA MET A 267 2.76 9.32 -11.74
C MET A 267 4.01 8.97 -12.53
N GLN A 268 5.08 9.73 -12.32
CA GLN A 268 6.41 9.47 -12.87
C GLN A 268 7.29 8.80 -11.82
N LEU A 269 7.99 7.75 -12.24
CA LEU A 269 8.88 6.94 -11.41
C LEU A 269 10.34 7.12 -11.85
N GLY A 270 11.25 6.88 -10.92
CA GLY A 270 12.69 6.91 -11.14
C GLY A 270 13.39 5.74 -10.49
N TRP A 271 14.68 5.63 -10.77
CA TRP A 271 15.57 4.66 -10.11
C TRP A 271 16.32 5.39 -8.99
N PRO A 272 16.06 5.09 -7.70
CA PRO A 272 16.78 5.71 -6.59
C PRO A 272 18.22 5.20 -6.44
N GLY A 273 18.65 4.29 -7.31
CA GLY A 273 19.94 3.63 -7.32
C GLY A 273 20.17 3.01 -8.69
N GLN A 274 20.39 1.69 -8.76
CA GLN A 274 20.61 1.01 -10.03
C GLN A 274 19.31 0.85 -10.83
N GLU A 275 19.44 0.98 -12.16
CA GLU A 275 18.34 0.70 -13.07
C GLU A 275 17.80 -0.73 -12.84
N ASN A 276 16.48 -0.89 -12.86
CA ASN A 276 15.78 -2.18 -12.69
C ASN A 276 15.85 -2.80 -11.29
N GLN A 277 16.53 -2.18 -10.34
CA GLN A 277 16.59 -2.71 -8.97
C GLN A 277 15.33 -2.35 -8.18
N ALA A 278 14.90 -1.10 -8.27
CA ALA A 278 13.76 -0.57 -7.54
C ALA A 278 13.27 0.75 -8.12
N ARG A 279 12.02 1.11 -7.82
CA ARG A 279 11.42 2.37 -8.25
C ARG A 279 11.10 3.25 -7.05
N CYS A 280 11.14 4.56 -7.27
CA CYS A 280 10.59 5.58 -6.38
C CYS A 280 9.72 6.54 -7.19
N ILE A 281 8.82 7.25 -6.52
CA ILE A 281 7.99 8.28 -7.16
C ILE A 281 8.81 9.56 -7.28
N LEU A 282 8.84 10.16 -8.46
CA LEU A 282 9.52 11.43 -8.72
C LEU A 282 8.56 12.61 -8.71
N ASN A 283 7.43 12.44 -9.39
CA ASN A 283 6.50 13.52 -9.62
C ASN A 283 5.11 12.94 -9.90
N VAL A 284 4.10 13.73 -9.56
CA VAL A 284 2.70 13.41 -9.80
C VAL A 284 2.00 14.67 -10.26
N ILE A 285 1.28 14.57 -11.37
CA ILE A 285 0.46 15.66 -11.88
C ILE A 285 -0.96 15.14 -12.08
N GLU A 286 -1.93 16.01 -11.82
CA GLU A 286 -3.29 15.75 -12.26
C GLU A 286 -3.39 15.92 -13.77
N GLU A 287 -4.06 14.98 -14.43
CA GLU A 287 -4.42 15.11 -15.83
C GLU A 287 -5.80 15.79 -15.94
N PRO A 288 -5.98 16.70 -16.90
CA PRO A 288 -7.29 17.28 -17.16
C PRO A 288 -8.29 16.17 -17.50
N ASN A 289 -9.50 16.28 -16.95
CA ASN A 289 -10.57 15.35 -17.29
C ASN A 289 -10.82 15.39 -18.81
N PRO A 290 -10.89 14.23 -19.48
CA PRO A 290 -11.16 14.15 -20.91
C PRO A 290 -12.54 14.72 -21.28
#